data_AF-A0A497EKD9-F1
#
_entry.id   AF-A0A497EKD9-F1
#
_cell.length_a   1.000
_cell.length_b   1.000
_cell.length_c   1.000
_cell.angle_alpha   90.00
_cell.angle_beta   90.00
_cell.angle_gamma   90.00
#
_symmetry.space_group_name_H-M   'P 1'
#
loop_
_entity.id
_entity.type
_entity.pdbx_description
1 polymer ?
#
loop_
_entity_poly.entity_id
_entity_poly.type
_entity_poly.pdbx_seq_one_letter_code
_entity_poly.pdbx_strand_id
1 'polypeptide(L)'
;MSEELERKETMIRREGLTIRLRRTEKGNYVWVIEADSPKLDPEALEKVIEYADKSLRRKFLGENVEIPEPPRIQEAEATREKIEKSFPLLSKKRKLFGRLVVCEDRVVLEPLKPLPSTDPAIGWLIGFLEGKYGKERVSLERDRTGYFRRIVIAEKPSEEELEDLRGKAAWSFIRAATRKRKKVWRRWKRGR
;
A
#
# COMPACT_ATOMS: atom_id res chain seq x y z
N MET A 1 40.05 23.17 21.68
CA MET A 1 38.76 23.77 21.28
C MET A 1 38.34 23.18 19.93
N SER A 2 38.11 21.86 19.86
CA SER A 2 37.97 21.13 18.58
C SER A 2 36.78 20.16 18.55
N GLU A 3 35.94 20.14 19.58
CA GLU A 3 34.85 19.16 19.73
C GLU A 3 33.46 19.66 19.27
N GLU A 4 33.29 20.94 18.88
CA GLU A 4 31.97 21.48 18.51
C GLU A 4 31.64 21.43 17.01
N LEU A 5 32.62 21.20 16.13
CA LEU A 5 32.42 21.18 14.68
C LEU A 5 31.85 19.86 14.14
N GLU A 6 31.75 18.81 14.97
CA GLU A 6 31.17 17.51 14.58
C GLU A 6 29.62 17.51 14.52
N ARG A 7 28.97 18.60 14.92
CA ARG A 7 27.51 18.63 15.06
C ARG A 7 26.83 19.17 13.80
N LYS A 8 26.25 18.23 13.04
CA LYS A 8 25.14 18.32 12.05
C LYS A 8 25.53 18.03 10.60
N GLU A 9 26.23 16.93 10.36
CA GLU A 9 26.04 16.21 9.11
C GLU A 9 24.74 15.41 9.22
N THR A 10 23.72 15.77 8.43
CA THR A 10 22.47 14.98 8.37
C THR A 10 22.55 14.08 7.15
N MET A 11 22.57 12.76 7.39
CA MET A 11 22.55 11.77 6.34
C MET A 11 21.12 11.24 6.16
N ILE A 12 20.57 11.43 4.96
CA ILE A 12 19.25 10.90 4.58
C ILE A 12 19.50 9.76 3.59
N ARG A 13 19.12 8.53 3.97
CA ARG A 13 19.21 7.35 3.11
C ARG A 13 17.82 6.87 2.72
N ARG A 14 17.56 6.75 1.42
CA ARG A 14 16.32 6.19 0.88
C ARG A 14 16.61 5.52 -0.46
N GLU A 15 16.30 4.23 -0.57
CA GLU A 15 16.34 3.42 -1.81
C GLU A 15 17.50 3.73 -2.77
N GLY A 16 18.73 3.49 -2.32
CA GLY A 16 19.92 3.71 -3.16
C GLY A 16 20.27 5.17 -3.42
N LEU A 17 19.68 6.11 -2.68
CA LEU A 17 20.07 7.52 -2.69
C LEU A 17 20.45 7.97 -1.27
N THR A 18 21.64 8.55 -1.17
CA THR A 18 22.24 9.06 0.06
C THR A 18 22.50 10.55 -0.10
N ILE A 19 21.80 11.37 0.69
CA ILE A 19 22.04 12.82 0.75
C ILE A 19 22.81 13.12 2.03
N ARG A 20 23.99 13.74 1.90
CA ARG A 20 24.77 14.26 3.02
C ARG A 20 24.63 15.77 3.07
N LEU A 21 23.97 16.30 4.10
CA LEU A 21 23.76 17.73 4.28
C LEU A 21 24.68 18.25 5.39
N ARG A 22 25.50 19.26 5.08
CA ARG A 22 26.40 19.94 6.02
C ARG A 22 26.09 21.43 6.06
N ARG A 23 26.16 22.01 7.26
CA ARG A 23 26.16 23.47 7.43
C ARG A 23 27.60 23.98 7.53
N THR A 24 27.93 24.98 6.74
CA THR A 24 29.23 25.66 6.76
C THR A 24 29.32 26.65 7.92
N GLU A 25 30.54 27.01 8.31
CA GLU A 25 30.82 27.97 9.40
C GLU A 25 30.23 29.36 9.12
N LYS A 26 30.04 29.71 7.84
CA LYS A 26 29.40 30.95 7.39
C LYS A 26 27.86 30.90 7.40
N GLY A 27 27.29 29.79 7.88
CA GLY A 27 25.83 29.60 8.01
C GLY A 27 25.13 29.00 6.79
N ASN A 28 25.83 28.87 5.65
CA ASN A 28 25.29 28.31 4.40
C ASN A 28 25.18 26.78 4.46
N TYR A 29 24.23 26.20 3.71
CA TYR A 29 24.07 24.76 3.58
C TYR A 29 24.77 24.24 2.31
N VAL A 30 25.47 23.11 2.43
CA VAL A 30 26.08 22.37 1.32
C VAL A 30 25.59 20.94 1.41
N TRP A 31 25.28 20.33 0.27
CA TRP A 31 24.89 18.92 0.22
C TRP A 31 25.63 18.14 -0.87
N VAL A 32 25.78 16.85 -0.63
CA VAL A 32 26.27 15.86 -1.60
C VAL A 32 25.17 14.82 -1.79
N ILE A 33 24.81 14.54 -3.04
CA ILE A 33 23.83 13.51 -3.40
C ILE A 33 24.61 12.36 -4.03
N GLU A 34 24.67 11.23 -3.34
CA GLU A 34 25.26 9.98 -3.83
C GLU A 34 24.12 9.05 -4.23
N ALA A 35 24.17 8.51 -5.44
CA ALA A 35 23.17 7.59 -5.96
C ALA A 35 23.84 6.24 -6.29
N ASP A 36 23.50 5.23 -5.51
CA ASP A 36 23.98 3.86 -5.61
C ASP A 36 22.77 2.91 -5.57
N SER A 37 22.10 2.77 -6.73
CA SER A 37 20.95 1.89 -6.88
C SER A 37 21.15 0.95 -8.07
N PRO A 38 21.35 -0.35 -7.84
CA PRO A 38 21.52 -1.33 -8.92
C PRO A 38 20.20 -1.67 -9.66
N LYS A 39 19.07 -1.07 -9.24
CA LYS A 39 17.72 -1.39 -9.74
C LYS A 39 17.03 -0.24 -10.47
N LEU A 40 17.58 0.97 -10.40
CA LEU A 40 16.99 2.16 -11.02
C LEU A 40 17.60 2.39 -12.40
N ASP A 41 16.74 2.64 -13.38
CA ASP A 41 17.13 3.06 -14.73
C ASP A 41 17.91 4.39 -14.67
N PRO A 42 19.03 4.57 -15.42
CA PRO A 42 19.83 5.78 -15.37
C PRO A 42 19.04 7.08 -15.60
N GLU A 43 18.08 7.10 -16.53
CA GLU A 43 17.24 8.28 -16.79
C GLU A 43 16.31 8.62 -15.62
N ALA A 44 15.82 7.60 -14.91
CA ALA A 44 15.02 7.79 -13.72
C ALA A 44 15.87 8.34 -12.56
N LEU A 45 17.13 7.89 -12.45
CA LEU A 45 18.06 8.34 -11.43
C LEU A 45 18.41 9.82 -11.59
N GLU A 46 18.65 10.28 -12.82
CA GLU A 46 18.91 11.68 -13.14
C GLU A 46 17.76 12.59 -12.70
N LYS A 47 16.51 12.21 -13.00
CA LYS A 47 15.32 12.96 -12.57
C LYS A 47 15.18 13.05 -11.05
N VAL A 48 15.53 11.97 -10.34
CA VAL A 48 15.51 11.92 -8.86
C VAL A 48 16.57 12.85 -8.27
N ILE A 49 17.79 12.83 -8.82
CA ILE A 49 18.87 13.73 -8.39
C ILE A 49 18.49 15.19 -8.66
N GLU A 50 17.95 15.49 -9.85
CA GLU A 50 17.51 16.83 -10.23
C GLU A 50 16.40 17.35 -9.30
N TYR A 51 15.40 16.51 -9.01
CA TYR A 51 14.34 16.87 -8.07
C TYR A 51 14.88 17.11 -6.66
N ALA A 52 15.77 16.25 -6.18
CA ALA A 52 16.38 16.38 -4.86
C ALA A 52 17.19 17.69 -4.76
N ASP A 53 18.01 18.00 -5.78
CA ASP A 53 18.82 19.21 -5.81
C ASP A 53 17.93 20.48 -5.83
N LYS A 54 16.96 20.56 -6.76
CA LYS A 54 16.04 21.71 -6.85
C LYS A 54 15.24 21.93 -5.56
N SER A 55 14.80 20.84 -4.92
CA SER A 55 14.09 20.89 -3.65
C SER A 55 14.97 21.42 -2.50
N LEU A 56 16.24 21.02 -2.47
CA LEU A 56 17.20 21.50 -1.47
C LEU A 56 17.56 22.98 -1.68
N ARG A 57 17.74 23.43 -2.93
CA ARG A 57 17.97 24.85 -3.27
C ARG A 57 16.82 25.74 -2.82
N ARG A 58 15.57 25.37 -3.14
CA ARG A 58 14.40 26.15 -2.68
C ARG A 58 14.33 26.21 -1.15
N LYS A 59 14.57 25.08 -0.48
CA LYS A 59 14.41 24.97 0.97
C LYS A 59 15.52 25.64 1.78
N PHE A 60 16.77 25.54 1.32
CA PHE A 60 17.94 25.95 2.10
C PHE A 60 18.66 27.18 1.55
N LEU A 61 18.52 27.48 0.26
CA LEU A 61 19.11 28.66 -0.38
C LEU A 61 18.06 29.72 -0.76
N GLY A 62 16.76 29.41 -0.62
CA GLY A 62 15.67 30.34 -0.91
C GLY A 62 15.51 30.67 -2.40
N GLU A 63 16.13 29.88 -3.28
CA GLU A 63 16.06 30.07 -4.72
C GLU A 63 14.65 29.77 -5.23
N ASN A 64 14.14 30.63 -6.11
CA ASN A 64 12.82 30.48 -6.71
C ASN A 64 12.92 29.57 -7.94
N VAL A 65 13.14 28.28 -7.70
CA VAL A 65 13.28 27.25 -8.74
C VAL A 65 11.94 26.55 -8.94
N GLU A 66 11.50 26.39 -10.19
CA GLU A 66 10.39 25.50 -10.52
C GLU A 66 10.79 24.07 -10.13
N ILE A 67 10.19 23.56 -9.06
CA ILE A 67 10.36 22.19 -8.64
C ILE A 67 9.54 21.34 -9.62
N PRO A 68 10.18 20.52 -10.48
CA PRO A 68 9.43 19.54 -11.28
C PRO A 68 8.64 18.65 -10.32
N GLU A 69 7.49 18.12 -10.74
CA GLU A 69 6.77 17.15 -9.90
C GLU A 69 7.76 16.09 -9.41
N PRO A 70 7.71 15.70 -8.11
CA PRO A 70 8.56 14.64 -7.61
C PRO A 70 8.51 13.49 -8.61
N PRO A 71 9.67 13.04 -9.12
CA PRO A 71 9.70 11.88 -9.99
C PRO A 71 8.91 10.83 -9.23
N ARG A 72 7.83 10.38 -9.85
CA ARG A 72 7.02 9.30 -9.31
C ARG A 72 7.97 8.13 -9.31
N ILE A 73 8.65 7.91 -8.18
CA ILE A 73 9.40 6.69 -7.95
C ILE A 73 8.35 5.61 -8.20
N GLN A 74 8.59 4.82 -9.22
CA GLN A 74 7.72 3.74 -9.69
C GLN A 74 7.63 2.60 -8.67
N GLU A 75 7.80 2.86 -7.37
CA GLU A 75 7.42 1.96 -6.29
C GLU A 75 5.93 1.58 -6.37
N ALA A 76 5.09 2.40 -7.03
CA ALA A 76 3.68 2.11 -7.29
C ALA A 76 3.40 1.46 -8.66
N GLU A 77 4.37 1.35 -9.57
CA GLU A 77 4.18 0.79 -10.93
C GLU A 77 4.72 -0.63 -11.11
N ALA A 78 5.31 -1.25 -10.08
CA ALA A 78 5.65 -2.68 -10.09
C ALA A 78 4.42 -3.62 -10.07
N THR A 79 3.21 -3.09 -10.09
CA THR A 79 2.02 -3.86 -10.47
C THR A 79 0.97 -2.93 -11.04
N ARG A 80 1.21 -2.36 -12.24
CA ARG A 80 0.08 -2.12 -13.15
C ARG A 80 -0.50 -3.50 -13.50
N GLU A 81 -1.25 -4.09 -12.58
CA GLU A 81 -2.22 -5.12 -12.92
C GLU A 81 -3.08 -4.50 -14.01
N LYS A 82 -2.99 -5.00 -15.25
CA LYS A 82 -3.90 -4.57 -16.31
C LYS A 82 -5.30 -5.02 -15.87
N ILE A 83 -6.03 -4.10 -15.26
CA ILE A 83 -7.41 -4.32 -14.84
C ILE A 83 -8.24 -4.39 -16.12
N GLU A 84 -8.76 -5.56 -16.43
CA GLU A 84 -9.66 -5.76 -17.55
C GLU A 84 -11.07 -5.28 -17.20
N LYS A 85 -11.57 -5.68 -16.02
CA LYS A 85 -12.92 -5.37 -15.56
C LYS A 85 -12.91 -5.15 -14.05
N SER A 86 -13.79 -4.27 -13.56
CA SER A 86 -14.00 -4.06 -12.12
C SER A 86 -15.50 -4.00 -11.83
N PHE A 87 -15.96 -4.87 -10.93
CA PHE A 87 -17.36 -4.98 -10.55
C PHE A 87 -17.56 -4.52 -9.11
N PRO A 88 -18.47 -3.57 -8.85
CA PRO A 88 -18.79 -3.16 -7.49
C PRO A 88 -19.57 -4.26 -6.74
N LEU A 89 -19.19 -4.48 -5.49
CA LEU A 89 -19.89 -5.36 -4.55
C LEU A 89 -20.89 -4.52 -3.75
N LEU A 90 -22.13 -4.50 -4.25
CA LEU A 90 -23.20 -3.68 -3.71
C LEU A 90 -24.14 -4.50 -2.83
N SER A 91 -24.71 -3.84 -1.82
CA SER A 91 -25.86 -4.36 -1.07
C SER A 91 -27.18 -4.15 -1.83
N LYS A 92 -28.26 -4.77 -1.35
CA LYS A 92 -29.63 -4.52 -1.83
C LYS A 92 -30.03 -3.03 -1.83
N LYS A 93 -29.46 -2.23 -0.92
CA LYS A 93 -29.67 -0.77 -0.84
C LYS A 93 -28.66 0.03 -1.67
N ARG A 94 -27.98 -0.59 -2.63
CA ARG A 94 -26.92 0.00 -3.49
C ARG A 94 -25.71 0.59 -2.74
N LYS A 95 -25.55 0.31 -1.43
CA LYS A 95 -24.34 0.67 -0.69
C LYS A 95 -23.17 -0.23 -1.09
N LEU A 96 -22.00 0.37 -1.34
CA LEU A 96 -20.75 -0.29 -1.70
C LEU A 96 -20.07 -0.92 -0.47
N PHE A 97 -19.64 -2.18 -0.61
CA PHE A 97 -18.90 -2.92 0.43
C PHE A 97 -17.54 -3.44 -0.04
N GLY A 98 -17.27 -3.35 -1.34
CA GLY A 98 -16.00 -3.77 -1.93
C GLY A 98 -16.07 -3.79 -3.45
N ARG A 99 -15.06 -4.38 -4.08
CA ARG A 99 -14.97 -4.60 -5.52
C ARG A 99 -14.39 -5.96 -5.83
N LEU A 100 -14.81 -6.51 -6.96
CA LEU A 100 -14.18 -7.65 -7.62
C LEU A 100 -13.43 -7.08 -8.83
N VAL A 101 -12.13 -7.27 -8.87
CA VAL A 101 -11.26 -6.78 -9.94
C VAL A 101 -10.79 -7.99 -10.74
N VAL A 102 -10.98 -7.95 -12.05
CA VAL A 102 -10.48 -8.96 -12.98
C VAL A 102 -9.25 -8.38 -13.65
N CYS A 103 -8.14 -9.07 -13.48
CA CYS A 103 -6.86 -8.80 -14.11
C CYS A 103 -6.61 -9.87 -15.18
N GLU A 104 -5.56 -9.67 -16.00
CA GLU A 104 -5.21 -10.56 -17.12
C GLU A 104 -5.09 -12.04 -16.71
N ASP A 105 -4.47 -12.31 -15.56
CA ASP A 105 -4.12 -13.64 -15.06
C ASP A 105 -4.81 -14.03 -13.75
N ARG A 106 -5.60 -13.12 -13.14
CA ARG A 106 -6.12 -13.31 -11.79
C ARG A 106 -7.36 -12.51 -11.49
N VAL A 107 -8.05 -12.88 -10.42
CA VAL A 107 -9.17 -12.12 -9.85
C VAL A 107 -8.86 -11.70 -8.43
N VAL A 108 -9.20 -10.46 -8.09
CA VAL A 108 -8.96 -9.86 -6.78
C VAL A 108 -10.28 -9.45 -6.14
N LEU A 109 -10.53 -9.90 -4.92
CA LEU A 109 -11.67 -9.48 -4.09
C LEU A 109 -11.19 -8.52 -3.01
N GLU A 110 -11.65 -7.27 -3.08
CA GLU A 110 -11.21 -6.21 -2.17
C GLU A 110 -12.39 -5.60 -1.42
N PRO A 111 -12.47 -5.70 -0.08
CA PRO A 111 -13.45 -4.97 0.70
C PRO A 111 -13.13 -3.47 0.70
N LEU A 112 -14.18 -2.64 0.82
CA LEU A 112 -14.05 -1.18 0.86
C LEU A 112 -13.26 -0.69 2.09
N LYS A 113 -13.36 -1.44 3.19
CA LYS A 113 -12.60 -1.22 4.42
C LYS A 113 -12.01 -2.55 4.88
N PRO A 114 -10.81 -2.59 5.47
CA PRO A 114 -10.26 -3.82 6.03
C PRO A 114 -11.24 -4.47 7.00
N LEU A 115 -11.44 -5.79 6.86
CA LEU A 115 -12.37 -6.56 7.68
C LEU A 115 -11.59 -7.46 8.65
N PRO A 116 -12.19 -7.87 9.78
CA PRO A 116 -11.52 -8.83 10.66
C PRO A 116 -11.27 -10.15 9.92
N SER A 117 -10.03 -10.61 9.89
CA SER A 117 -9.67 -11.91 9.29
C SER A 117 -10.31 -13.10 10.01
N THR A 118 -10.66 -12.92 11.28
CA THR A 118 -11.35 -13.91 12.12
C THR A 118 -12.88 -13.88 11.95
N ASP A 119 -13.44 -13.02 11.08
CA ASP A 119 -14.89 -13.02 10.90
C ASP A 119 -15.35 -14.31 10.19
N PRO A 120 -16.34 -15.05 10.73
CA PRO A 120 -16.82 -16.29 10.12
C PRO A 120 -17.30 -16.16 8.67
N ALA A 121 -17.81 -14.99 8.26
CA ALA A 121 -18.24 -14.77 6.88
C ALA A 121 -17.03 -14.67 5.93
N ILE A 122 -15.93 -14.09 6.38
CA ILE A 122 -14.67 -14.05 5.63
C ILE A 122 -14.04 -15.45 5.61
N GLY A 123 -14.04 -16.17 6.74
CA GLY A 123 -13.59 -17.56 6.80
C GLY A 123 -14.37 -18.48 5.87
N TRP A 124 -15.70 -18.33 5.79
CA TRP A 124 -16.54 -19.07 4.86
C TRP A 124 -16.19 -18.77 3.40
N LEU A 125 -15.99 -17.48 3.05
CA LEU A 125 -15.59 -17.10 1.70
C LEU A 125 -14.24 -17.71 1.32
N ILE A 126 -13.25 -17.65 2.20
CA ILE A 126 -11.94 -18.25 1.97
C ILE A 126 -12.08 -19.76 1.76
N GLY A 127 -12.79 -20.47 2.65
CA GLY A 127 -12.98 -21.92 2.52
C GLY A 127 -13.72 -22.32 1.24
N PHE A 128 -14.71 -21.54 0.81
CA PHE A 128 -15.37 -21.73 -0.48
C PHE A 128 -14.39 -21.60 -1.65
N LEU A 129 -13.54 -20.56 -1.63
CA LEU A 129 -12.57 -20.32 -2.69
C LEU A 129 -11.46 -21.37 -2.71
N GLU A 130 -10.91 -21.73 -1.56
CA GLU A 130 -9.91 -22.80 -1.44
C GLU A 130 -10.48 -24.15 -1.90
N GLY A 131 -11.76 -24.42 -1.60
CA GLY A 131 -12.44 -25.65 -2.06
C GLY A 131 -12.72 -25.68 -3.56
N LYS A 132 -12.93 -24.51 -4.19
CA LYS A 132 -13.23 -24.41 -5.62
C LYS A 132 -11.96 -24.33 -6.49
N TYR A 133 -11.00 -23.50 -6.11
CA TYR A 133 -9.80 -23.18 -6.90
C TYR A 133 -8.53 -23.88 -6.41
N GLY A 134 -8.56 -24.53 -5.25
CA GLY A 134 -7.36 -25.05 -4.60
C GLY A 134 -6.70 -24.00 -3.72
N LYS A 135 -6.12 -24.45 -2.61
CA LYS A 135 -5.50 -23.58 -1.61
C LYS A 135 -4.26 -22.86 -2.14
N GLU A 136 -3.57 -23.47 -3.09
CA GLU A 136 -2.38 -22.95 -3.75
C GLU A 136 -2.69 -21.78 -4.70
N ARG A 137 -3.92 -21.68 -5.21
CA ARG A 137 -4.34 -20.61 -6.13
C ARG A 137 -4.97 -19.43 -5.42
N VAL A 138 -5.26 -19.56 -4.12
CA VAL A 138 -5.94 -18.53 -3.31
C VAL A 138 -4.95 -17.92 -2.33
N SER A 139 -4.61 -16.66 -2.57
CA SER A 139 -3.72 -15.88 -1.70
C SER A 139 -4.50 -14.85 -0.90
N LEU A 140 -4.21 -14.78 0.40
CA LEU A 140 -4.86 -13.86 1.33
C LEU A 140 -3.90 -12.76 1.76
N GLU A 141 -4.22 -11.50 1.45
CA GLU A 141 -3.46 -10.37 1.95
C GLU A 141 -4.07 -9.85 3.25
N ARG A 142 -3.21 -9.72 4.27
CA ARG A 142 -3.54 -9.14 5.58
C ARG A 142 -2.68 -7.91 5.83
N ASP A 143 -3.23 -6.94 6.55
CA ASP A 143 -2.43 -5.82 7.03
C ASP A 143 -1.56 -6.22 8.25
N ARG A 144 -0.66 -5.32 8.66
CA ARG A 144 0.22 -5.51 9.83
C ARG A 144 -0.55 -5.70 11.16
N THR A 145 -1.84 -5.36 11.18
CA THR A 145 -2.72 -5.49 12.35
C THR A 145 -3.59 -6.77 12.28
N GLY A 146 -3.38 -7.61 11.27
CA GLY A 146 -4.08 -8.87 11.08
C GLY A 146 -5.46 -8.76 10.43
N TYR A 147 -5.82 -7.60 9.88
CA TYR A 147 -7.09 -7.43 9.16
C TYR A 147 -6.97 -7.91 7.73
N PHE A 148 -8.05 -8.51 7.25
CA PHE A 148 -8.24 -8.93 5.88
C PHE A 148 -8.32 -7.71 4.94
N ARG A 149 -7.42 -7.67 3.94
CA ARG A 149 -7.32 -6.57 2.98
C ARG A 149 -7.76 -6.96 1.57
N ARG A 150 -7.40 -8.14 1.08
CA ARG A 150 -7.88 -8.68 -0.20
C ARG A 150 -7.64 -10.19 -0.34
N ILE A 151 -8.43 -10.84 -1.20
CA ILE A 151 -8.17 -12.20 -1.70
C ILE A 151 -7.72 -12.08 -3.15
N VAL A 152 -6.66 -12.80 -3.52
CA VAL A 152 -6.21 -12.94 -4.90
C VAL A 152 -6.41 -14.39 -5.31
N ILE A 153 -7.06 -14.62 -6.45
CA ILE A 153 -7.31 -15.91 -7.07
C ILE A 153 -6.47 -15.94 -8.34
N ALA A 154 -5.43 -16.77 -8.39
CA ALA A 154 -4.48 -16.88 -9.50
C ALA A 154 -5.03 -17.69 -10.69
N GLU A 155 -6.33 -17.56 -10.95
CA GLU A 155 -7.04 -18.20 -12.04
C GLU A 155 -8.14 -17.26 -12.53
N LYS A 156 -8.39 -17.26 -13.84
CA LYS A 156 -9.43 -16.44 -14.46
C LYS A 156 -10.74 -17.26 -14.55
N PRO A 157 -11.77 -16.94 -13.76
CA PRO A 157 -13.06 -17.61 -13.83
C PRO A 157 -13.83 -17.22 -15.08
N SER A 158 -14.78 -18.07 -15.48
CA SER A 158 -15.74 -17.76 -16.55
C SER A 158 -16.69 -16.61 -16.16
N GLU A 159 -17.44 -16.03 -17.10
CA GLU A 159 -18.39 -14.95 -16.78
C GLU A 159 -19.50 -15.39 -15.81
N GLU A 160 -19.99 -16.63 -15.92
CA GLU A 160 -20.96 -17.19 -14.98
C GLU A 160 -20.36 -17.34 -13.57
N GLU A 161 -19.12 -17.79 -13.50
CA GLU A 161 -18.41 -17.94 -12.24
C GLU A 161 -18.07 -16.60 -11.60
N LEU A 162 -17.78 -15.57 -12.41
CA LEU A 162 -17.55 -14.21 -11.93
C LEU A 162 -18.79 -13.63 -11.26
N GLU A 163 -19.99 -13.86 -11.79
CA GLU A 163 -21.23 -13.37 -11.19
C GLU A 163 -21.57 -14.14 -9.90
N ASP A 164 -21.37 -15.46 -9.87
CA ASP A 164 -21.50 -16.26 -8.64
C ASP A 164 -20.50 -15.82 -7.55
N LEU A 165 -19.24 -15.61 -7.95
CA LEU A 165 -18.17 -15.12 -7.09
C LEU A 165 -18.50 -13.73 -6.53
N ARG A 166 -19.03 -12.84 -7.38
CA ARG A 166 -19.50 -11.51 -7.00
C ARG A 166 -20.61 -11.59 -5.95
N GLY A 167 -21.59 -12.46 -6.13
CA GLY A 167 -22.69 -12.68 -5.18
C GLY A 167 -22.19 -13.16 -3.81
N LYS A 168 -21.33 -14.18 -3.80
CA LYS A 168 -20.74 -14.74 -2.57
C LYS A 168 -19.83 -13.75 -1.84
N ALA A 169 -19.00 -13.01 -2.59
CA ALA A 169 -18.13 -11.97 -2.03
C ALA A 169 -18.95 -10.82 -1.43
N ALA A 170 -19.97 -10.33 -2.15
CA ALA A 170 -20.85 -9.28 -1.66
C ALA A 170 -21.56 -9.72 -0.36
N TRP A 171 -22.12 -10.93 -0.30
CA TRP A 171 -22.76 -11.46 0.91
C TRP A 171 -21.78 -11.48 2.10
N SER A 172 -20.58 -11.99 1.87
CA SER A 172 -19.55 -12.15 2.92
C SER A 172 -19.08 -10.80 3.45
N PHE A 173 -18.79 -9.84 2.57
CA PHE A 173 -18.34 -8.51 2.94
C PHE A 173 -19.43 -7.72 3.67
N ILE A 174 -20.69 -7.82 3.22
CA ILE A 174 -21.83 -7.20 3.89
C ILE A 174 -21.98 -7.80 5.30
N ARG A 175 -21.94 -9.12 5.44
CA ARG A 175 -22.07 -9.80 6.74
C ARG A 175 -20.96 -9.40 7.71
N ALA A 176 -19.71 -9.42 7.26
CA ALA A 176 -18.57 -9.05 8.08
C ALA A 176 -18.55 -7.56 8.46
N ALA A 177 -18.95 -6.67 7.54
CA ALA A 177 -18.99 -5.23 7.79
C ALA A 177 -20.17 -4.80 8.69
N THR A 178 -21.28 -5.54 8.69
CA THR A 178 -22.48 -5.21 9.48
C THR A 178 -22.52 -5.88 10.85
N ARG A 179 -21.69 -6.90 11.08
CA ARG A 179 -21.56 -7.51 12.41
C ARG A 179 -21.04 -6.46 13.39
N LYS A 180 -21.90 -6.02 14.32
CA LYS A 180 -21.46 -5.27 15.48
C LYS A 180 -20.42 -6.12 16.20
N ARG A 181 -19.18 -5.61 16.32
CA ARG A 181 -18.19 -6.20 17.22
C ARG A 181 -18.89 -6.44 18.55
N LYS A 182 -18.95 -7.69 19.02
CA LYS A 182 -19.27 -7.93 20.43
C LYS A 182 -18.24 -7.10 21.19
N LYS A 183 -18.66 -5.96 21.76
CA LYS A 183 -17.88 -5.28 22.78
C LYS A 183 -17.68 -6.34 23.85
N VAL A 184 -16.49 -6.92 23.89
CA VAL A 184 -16.06 -7.71 25.04
C VAL A 184 -16.10 -6.71 26.18
N TRP A 185 -17.20 -6.67 26.91
CA TRP A 185 -17.26 -6.02 28.21
C TRP A 185 -16.22 -6.77 29.03
N ARG A 186 -14.98 -6.26 29.06
CA ARG A 186 -14.00 -6.64 30.05
C ARG A 186 -14.61 -6.19 31.37
N ARG A 187 -15.37 -7.08 31.99
CA ARG A 187 -15.89 -6.93 33.34
C ARG A 187 -14.64 -6.90 34.20
N TRP A 188 -14.21 -5.70 34.58
CA TRP A 188 -13.21 -5.51 35.62
C TRP A 188 -13.75 -6.26 36.84
N LYS A 189 -13.22 -7.46 37.09
CA LYS A 189 -13.42 -8.11 38.38
C LYS A 189 -12.75 -7.18 39.39
N ARG A 190 -13.59 -6.49 40.17
CA ARG A 190 -13.21 -6.00 41.49
C ARG A 190 -12.61 -7.19 42.25
N GLY A 191 -11.29 -7.17 42.45
CA GLY A 191 -10.62 -7.85 43.56
C GLY A 191 -10.24 -6.73 44.52
N ARG A 192 -11.03 -6.59 45.59
CA ARG A 192 -10.65 -6.85 46.98
C ARG A 192 -9.81 -5.72 47.54
#